data_AF-A0A5N5TG83-F1
#
_entry.id   AF-A0A5N5TG83-F1
#
_cell.length_a   1.000
_cell.length_b   1.000
_cell.length_c   1.000
_cell.angle_alpha   90.00
_cell.angle_beta   90.00
_cell.angle_gamma   90.00
#
_symmetry.space_group_name_H-M   'P 1'
#
loop_
_entity.id
_entity.type
_entity.pdbx_description
1 polymer ?
#
loop_
_entity_poly.entity_id
_entity_poly.type
_entity_poly.pdbx_seq_one_letter_code
_entity_poly.pdbx_strand_id
1 'polypeptide(L)'
;MRDAIIIAIANCSTSVFAGFVIFSILGFMSSEINVPVKDVVDSGSGLAFIAYPAAVARMPYPPVWSILFFTMLITLGIDSQFTFVETLATGLFDKFEYLRNRKPTVMICLSIIMFFLGLPMCLGGGVYIFELLNYYAAGLSVLCIAILEVICVSYFYGFKRFMYNIQMDMKIHVPTFLYGYWGATWCFITPVSLALYNFRKLFLALVYIISNQEHGVPISIPKNIQALGWLTTAASVICIPILAAYVVFSRRKGGVR
;
A
#
# COMPACT_ATOMS: atom_id res chain seq x y z
N MET A 1 13.05 -17.37 5.33
CA MET A 1 12.56 -16.91 6.66
C MET A 1 13.42 -15.83 7.27
N ARG A 2 14.75 -16.00 7.34
CA ARG A 2 15.68 -14.97 7.83
C ARG A 2 15.41 -13.60 7.19
N ASP A 3 15.36 -13.54 5.86
CA ASP A 3 15.19 -12.28 5.13
C ASP A 3 13.85 -11.61 5.47
N ALA A 4 12.76 -12.37 5.51
CA ALA A 4 11.44 -11.85 5.89
C ALA A 4 11.42 -11.24 7.30
N ILE A 5 12.09 -11.87 8.27
CA ILE A 5 12.19 -11.35 9.65
C ILE A 5 13.05 -10.09 9.69
N ILE A 6 14.20 -10.08 9.00
CA ILE A 6 15.10 -8.92 8.94
C ILE A 6 14.37 -7.72 8.31
N ILE A 7 13.69 -7.94 7.18
CA ILE A 7 12.92 -6.89 6.48
C ILE A 7 11.82 -6.34 7.39
N ALA A 8 11.07 -7.21 8.08
CA ALA A 8 10.01 -6.77 8.99
C ALA A 8 10.57 -5.93 10.16
N ILE A 9 11.64 -6.39 10.81
CA ILE A 9 12.27 -5.67 11.92
C ILE A 9 12.87 -4.34 11.44
N ALA A 10 13.55 -4.32 10.29
CA ALA A 10 14.12 -3.10 9.72
C ALA A 10 13.05 -2.06 9.39
N ASN A 11 11.92 -2.47 8.80
CA ASN A 11 10.79 -1.58 8.51
C ASN A 11 10.19 -0.98 9.79
N CYS A 12 9.94 -1.82 10.81
CA CYS A 12 9.41 -1.37 12.09
C CYS A 12 10.39 -0.42 12.81
N SER A 13 11.69 -0.75 12.81
CA SER A 13 12.72 0.05 13.45
C SER A 13 12.86 1.43 12.81
N THR A 14 12.84 1.48 11.46
CA THR A 14 12.83 2.74 10.70
C THR A 14 11.59 3.57 11.01
N SER A 15 10.41 2.94 11.14
CA SER A 15 9.17 3.63 11.49
C SER A 15 9.21 4.23 12.91
N VAL A 16 9.75 3.49 13.89
CA VAL A 16 9.95 3.99 15.26
C VAL A 16 10.94 5.15 15.29
N PHE A 17 12.06 5.02 14.58
CA PHE A 17 13.05 6.08 14.46
C PHE A 17 12.47 7.34 13.80
N ALA A 18 11.74 7.19 12.70
CA ALA A 18 11.04 8.29 12.04
C ALA A 18 10.04 8.96 12.98
N GLY A 19 9.33 8.20 13.82
CA GLY A 19 8.47 8.73 14.88
C GLY A 19 9.22 9.68 15.81
N PHE A 20 10.38 9.27 16.35
CA PHE A 20 11.21 10.14 17.19
C PHE A 20 11.62 11.43 16.47
N VAL A 21 12.04 11.34 15.20
CA VAL A 21 12.44 12.51 14.40
C VAL A 21 11.27 13.48 14.22
N ILE A 22 10.10 12.99 13.79
CA ILE A 22 8.91 13.82 13.55
C ILE A 22 8.43 14.48 14.84
N PHE A 23 8.27 13.73 15.93
CA PHE A 23 7.77 14.29 17.19
C PHE A 23 8.77 15.26 17.84
N SER A 24 10.08 15.08 17.65
CA SER A 24 11.08 16.04 18.13
C SER A 24 10.96 17.39 17.42
N ILE A 25 10.75 17.37 16.10
CA ILE A 25 10.62 18.58 15.28
C ILE A 25 9.29 19.28 15.54
N LEU A 26 8.20 18.53 15.69
CA LEU A 26 6.91 19.08 16.10
C LEU A 26 6.95 19.67 17.52
N GLY A 27 7.69 19.03 18.44
CA GLY A 27 7.93 19.54 19.78
C GLY A 27 8.70 20.87 19.77
N PHE A 28 9.78 20.95 18.98
CA PHE A 28 10.52 22.20 18.75
C PHE A 28 9.62 23.30 18.19
N MET A 29 8.83 22.99 17.16
CA MET A 29 7.90 23.96 16.59
C MET A 29 6.88 24.41 17.64
N SER A 30 6.26 23.49 18.38
CA SER A 30 5.31 23.79 19.46
C SER A 30 5.90 24.75 20.50
N SER A 31 7.18 24.59 20.90
CA SER A 31 7.86 25.52 21.80
C SER A 31 8.13 26.90 21.19
N GLU A 32 8.47 26.97 19.90
CA GLU A 32 8.76 28.24 19.22
C GLU A 32 7.51 29.10 19.01
N ILE A 33 6.40 28.48 18.62
CA ILE A 33 5.13 29.19 18.35
C ILE A 33 4.12 29.17 19.50
N ASN A 34 4.47 28.60 20.66
CA ASN A 34 3.64 28.54 21.87
C ASN A 34 2.22 27.98 21.65
N VAL A 35 2.10 26.99 20.76
CA VAL A 35 0.85 26.25 20.55
C VAL A 35 1.02 24.80 20.97
N PRO A 36 -0.02 24.15 21.54
CA PRO A 36 0.03 22.74 21.87
C PRO A 36 0.42 21.85 20.67
N VAL A 37 1.19 20.78 20.92
CA VAL A 37 1.63 19.84 19.86
C VAL A 37 0.47 19.34 19.00
N LYS A 38 -0.71 19.11 19.60
CA LYS A 38 -1.93 18.67 18.89
C LYS A 38 -2.40 19.64 17.80
N ASP A 39 -2.10 20.93 17.93
CA ASP A 39 -2.55 21.98 17.01
C ASP A 39 -1.52 22.25 15.91
N VAL A 40 -0.37 21.57 15.95
CA VAL A 40 0.69 21.60 14.93
C VAL A 40 0.83 20.27 14.19
N VAL A 41 0.09 19.24 14.62
CA VAL A 41 0.05 17.93 13.96
C VAL A 41 -1.07 17.94 12.93
N ASP A 42 -0.71 18.08 11.66
CA ASP A 42 -1.56 17.64 10.56
C ASP A 42 -1.38 16.13 10.32
N SER A 43 -2.40 15.46 9.77
CA SER A 43 -2.31 14.06 9.36
C SER A 43 -2.02 13.94 7.86
N GLY A 44 -1.56 12.76 7.43
CA GLY A 44 -1.35 12.47 6.01
C GLY A 44 -0.20 13.27 5.37
N SER A 45 -0.39 13.66 4.11
CA SER A 45 0.61 14.40 3.33
C SER A 45 0.87 15.81 3.85
N GLY A 46 -0.11 16.44 4.52
CA GLY A 46 0.02 17.77 5.13
C GLY A 46 1.13 17.83 6.17
N LEU A 47 1.33 16.75 6.93
CA LEU A 47 2.42 16.67 7.92
C LEU A 47 3.80 16.86 7.27
N ALA A 48 4.04 16.17 6.15
CA ALA A 48 5.32 16.17 5.46
C ALA A 48 5.54 17.42 4.61
N PHE A 49 4.50 18.00 4.02
CA PHE A 49 4.62 19.10 3.05
C PHE A 49 4.19 20.47 3.57
N ILE A 50 3.56 20.56 4.75
CA ILE A 50 3.13 21.82 5.37
C ILE A 50 3.81 21.98 6.73
N ALA A 51 3.51 21.10 7.68
CA ALA A 51 3.99 21.23 9.06
C ALA A 51 5.52 21.11 9.17
N TYR A 52 6.11 20.12 8.47
CA TYR A 52 7.56 19.89 8.54
C TYR A 52 8.39 21.02 7.89
N PRO A 53 8.10 21.50 6.67
CA PRO A 53 8.82 22.65 6.10
C PRO A 53 8.65 23.92 6.95
N ALA A 54 7.48 24.13 7.57
CA ALA A 54 7.25 25.25 8.48
C ALA A 54 8.12 25.18 9.75
N ALA A 55 8.37 23.97 10.27
CA ALA A 55 9.30 23.77 11.38
C ALA A 55 10.77 23.98 10.95
N VAL A 56 11.16 23.40 9.81
CA VAL A 56 12.52 23.51 9.26
C VAL A 56 12.90 24.96 8.94
N ALA A 57 11.96 25.77 8.45
CA ALA A 57 12.17 27.19 8.17
C ALA A 57 12.60 28.01 9.40
N ARG A 58 12.32 27.52 10.61
CA ARG A 58 12.67 28.14 11.90
C ARG A 58 13.98 27.63 12.49
N MET A 59 14.55 26.56 11.93
CA MET A 59 15.82 26.01 12.42
C MET A 59 17.02 26.84 11.94
N PRO A 60 18.16 26.80 12.64
CA PRO A 60 19.40 27.35 12.10
C PRO A 60 19.81 26.61 10.83
N TYR A 61 20.26 27.37 9.82
CA TYR A 61 20.59 26.88 8.48
C TYR A 61 19.45 26.13 7.76
N PRO A 62 18.26 26.73 7.59
CA PRO A 62 17.09 26.06 6.96
C PRO A 62 17.35 25.38 5.61
N PRO A 63 18.19 25.93 4.69
CA PRO A 63 18.45 25.29 3.41
C PRO A 63 19.05 23.88 3.53
N VAL A 64 19.93 23.64 4.51
CA VAL A 64 20.60 22.34 4.70
C VAL A 64 19.57 21.28 5.09
N TRP A 65 18.74 21.58 6.09
CA TRP A 65 17.70 20.69 6.57
C TRP A 65 16.62 20.42 5.53
N SER A 66 16.26 21.44 4.74
CA SER A 66 15.30 21.29 3.64
C SER A 66 15.80 20.31 2.58
N ILE A 67 17.07 20.45 2.15
CA ILE A 67 17.67 19.54 1.17
C ILE A 67 17.68 18.11 1.70
N LEU A 68 18.18 17.89 2.92
CA LEU A 68 18.23 16.55 3.53
C LEU A 68 16.84 15.91 3.62
N PHE A 69 15.83 16.67 4.04
CA PHE A 69 14.47 16.18 4.19
C PHE A 69 13.82 15.83 2.85
N PHE A 70 13.89 16.70 1.85
CA PHE A 70 13.29 16.42 0.55
C PHE A 70 14.05 15.33 -0.23
N THR A 71 15.38 15.25 -0.10
CA THR A 71 16.14 14.12 -0.63
C THR A 71 15.74 12.81 0.03
N MET A 72 15.51 12.80 1.35
CA MET A 72 14.97 11.64 2.06
C MET A 72 13.58 11.27 1.51
N LEU A 73 12.65 12.22 1.35
CA LEU A 73 11.32 11.93 0.79
C LEU A 73 11.39 11.37 -0.64
N ILE A 74 12.27 11.92 -1.48
CA ILE A 74 12.48 11.45 -2.86
C ILE A 74 13.02 10.02 -2.86
N THR A 75 14.03 9.72 -2.03
CA THR A 75 14.63 8.38 -1.97
C THR A 75 13.65 7.33 -1.46
N LEU A 76 12.84 7.65 -0.45
CA LEU A 76 11.76 6.78 0.04
C LEU A 76 10.70 6.48 -1.04
N GLY A 77 10.33 7.50 -1.82
CA GLY A 77 9.38 7.36 -2.92
C GLY A 77 9.93 6.53 -4.08
N ILE A 78 11.18 6.79 -4.50
CA ILE A 78 11.80 6.14 -5.65
C ILE A 78 11.98 4.63 -5.44
N ASP A 79 12.44 4.20 -4.26
CA ASP A 79 12.64 2.78 -3.97
C ASP A 79 11.33 1.99 -4.05
N SER A 80 10.25 2.57 -3.50
CA SER A 80 8.90 2.02 -3.60
C SER A 80 8.44 1.93 -5.05
N GLN A 81 8.67 2.97 -5.85
CA GLN A 81 8.28 3.01 -7.26
C GLN A 81 9.02 1.96 -8.11
N PHE A 82 10.31 1.75 -7.87
CA PHE A 82 11.06 0.68 -8.55
C PHE A 82 10.46 -0.69 -8.27
N THR A 83 10.08 -0.96 -7.02
CA THR A 83 9.43 -2.23 -6.66
C THR A 83 8.09 -2.41 -7.38
N PHE A 84 7.28 -1.35 -7.49
CA PHE A 84 6.00 -1.41 -8.23
C PHE A 84 6.18 -1.71 -9.71
N VAL A 85 7.07 -1.00 -10.40
CA VAL A 85 7.33 -1.22 -11.83
C VAL A 85 7.91 -2.61 -12.08
N GLU A 86 8.86 -3.06 -11.24
CA GLU A 86 9.43 -4.41 -11.35
C GLU A 86 8.36 -5.49 -11.14
N THR A 87 7.46 -5.31 -10.17
CA THR A 87 6.38 -6.27 -9.89
C THR A 87 5.44 -6.42 -11.10
N LEU A 88 5.05 -5.30 -11.71
CA LEU A 88 4.19 -5.32 -12.90
C LEU A 88 4.90 -5.89 -14.13
N ALA A 89 6.16 -5.52 -14.35
CA ALA A 89 6.97 -6.07 -15.43
C ALA A 89 7.17 -7.59 -15.27
N THR A 90 7.47 -8.05 -14.05
CA THR A 90 7.66 -9.47 -13.74
C THR A 90 6.38 -10.26 -14.00
N GLY A 91 5.21 -9.77 -13.57
CA GLY A 91 3.94 -10.42 -13.88
C GLY A 91 3.65 -10.55 -15.38
N LEU A 92 4.12 -9.59 -16.20
CA LEU A 92 4.03 -9.71 -17.66
C LEU A 92 5.00 -10.74 -18.22
N PHE A 93 6.23 -10.80 -17.71
CA PHE A 93 7.23 -11.77 -18.15
C PHE A 93 6.85 -13.21 -17.77
N ASP A 94 6.20 -13.42 -16.63
CA ASP A 94 5.74 -14.73 -16.18
C ASP A 94 4.61 -15.27 -17.07
N LYS A 95 3.78 -14.40 -17.63
CA LYS A 95 2.71 -14.79 -18.56
C LYS A 95 3.16 -14.85 -20.03
N PHE A 96 4.03 -13.92 -20.44
CA PHE A 96 4.47 -13.76 -21.82
C PHE A 96 6.00 -13.84 -21.89
N GLU A 97 6.51 -15.06 -21.95
CA GLU A 97 7.95 -15.33 -21.88
C GLU A 97 8.77 -14.58 -22.97
N TYR A 98 8.19 -14.38 -24.16
CA TYR A 98 8.85 -13.65 -25.25
C TYR A 98 9.17 -12.19 -24.91
N LEU A 99 8.46 -11.58 -23.94
CA LEU A 99 8.73 -10.22 -23.47
C LEU A 99 10.02 -10.12 -22.64
N ARG A 100 10.49 -11.23 -22.05
CA ARG A 100 11.70 -11.25 -21.21
C ARG A 100 12.94 -10.80 -21.98
N ASN A 101 13.04 -11.17 -23.26
CA ASN A 101 14.15 -10.75 -24.14
C ASN A 101 14.14 -9.25 -24.45
N ARG A 102 13.02 -8.57 -24.19
CA ARG A 102 12.83 -7.12 -24.40
C ARG A 102 12.58 -6.38 -23.08
N LYS A 103 13.08 -6.91 -21.96
CA LYS A 103 12.93 -6.31 -20.62
C LYS A 103 13.11 -4.78 -20.57
N PRO A 104 14.20 -4.18 -21.08
CA PRO A 104 14.38 -2.72 -21.01
C PRO A 104 13.29 -1.96 -21.79
N THR A 105 12.88 -2.46 -22.96
CA THR A 105 11.82 -1.85 -23.77
C THR A 105 10.47 -1.92 -23.07
N VAL A 106 10.15 -3.06 -22.44
CA VAL A 106 8.90 -3.24 -21.69
C VAL A 106 8.85 -2.30 -20.49
N MET A 107 9.95 -2.17 -19.75
CA MET A 107 10.03 -1.26 -18.61
C MET A 107 9.85 0.20 -19.01
N ILE A 108 10.52 0.66 -20.08
CA ILE A 108 10.34 2.03 -20.58
C ILE A 108 8.89 2.27 -21.01
N CYS A 109 8.29 1.31 -21.73
CA CYS A 109 6.90 1.41 -22.16
C CYS A 109 5.93 1.51 -20.96
N LEU A 110 6.10 0.64 -19.96
CA LEU A 110 5.31 0.68 -18.73
C LEU A 110 5.46 2.01 -18.00
N SER A 111 6.68 2.51 -17.84
CA SER A 111 6.93 3.81 -17.19
C SER A 111 6.29 4.97 -17.94
N ILE A 112 6.33 4.96 -19.28
CA ILE A 112 5.65 5.98 -20.11
C ILE A 112 4.13 5.92 -19.92
N ILE A 113 3.54 4.72 -19.92
CA ILE A 113 2.10 4.54 -19.68
C ILE A 113 1.73 5.08 -18.29
N MET A 114 2.49 4.71 -17.25
CA MET A 114 2.26 5.18 -15.89
C MET A 114 2.43 6.70 -15.74
N PHE A 115 3.40 7.28 -16.44
CA PHE A 115 3.57 8.74 -16.49
C PHE A 115 2.31 9.43 -16.99
N PHE A 116 1.75 8.99 -18.12
CA PHE A 116 0.51 9.57 -18.66
C PHE A 116 -0.70 9.34 -17.76
N LEU A 117 -0.81 8.16 -17.12
CA LEU A 117 -1.86 7.88 -16.15
C LEU A 117 -1.74 8.72 -14.87
N GLY A 118 -0.52 9.14 -14.51
CA GLY A 118 -0.25 9.99 -13.36
C GLY A 118 -0.45 11.50 -13.62
N LEU A 119 -0.41 11.96 -14.87
CA LEU A 119 -0.56 13.38 -15.23
C LEU A 119 -1.79 14.07 -14.62
N PRO A 120 -2.99 13.45 -14.54
CA PRO A 120 -4.15 14.09 -13.90
C PRO A 120 -3.90 14.51 -12.45
N MET A 121 -3.02 13.81 -11.73
CA MET A 121 -2.66 14.12 -10.35
C MET A 121 -1.69 15.31 -10.22
N CYS A 122 -1.11 15.77 -11.33
CA CYS A 122 -0.24 16.96 -11.38
C CYS A 122 -0.99 18.24 -11.75
N LEU A 123 -2.28 18.16 -12.09
CA LEU A 123 -3.11 19.32 -12.41
C LEU A 123 -3.60 20.02 -11.14
N GLY A 124 -4.17 21.22 -11.26
CA GLY A 124 -4.58 22.06 -10.11
C GLY A 124 -5.57 21.41 -9.12
N GLY A 125 -6.28 20.35 -9.52
CA GLY A 125 -7.15 19.54 -8.65
C GLY A 125 -6.59 18.16 -8.29
N GLY A 126 -5.31 17.91 -8.57
CA GLY A 126 -4.71 16.58 -8.51
C GLY A 126 -4.69 15.95 -7.12
N VAL A 127 -4.62 16.76 -6.05
CA VAL A 127 -4.67 16.28 -4.66
C VAL A 127 -5.97 15.53 -4.37
N TYR A 128 -7.11 15.98 -4.90
CA TYR A 128 -8.39 15.28 -4.72
C TYR A 128 -8.41 13.92 -5.42
N ILE A 129 -7.80 13.82 -6.61
CA ILE A 129 -7.66 12.55 -7.34
C ILE A 129 -6.71 11.62 -6.58
N PHE A 130 -5.60 12.15 -6.06
CA PHE A 130 -4.65 11.41 -5.23
C PHE A 130 -5.34 10.83 -4.00
N GLU A 131 -6.09 11.63 -3.24
CA GLU A 131 -6.80 11.16 -2.04
C GLU A 131 -7.87 10.11 -2.36
N LEU A 132 -8.63 10.31 -3.46
CA LEU A 132 -9.63 9.35 -3.92
C LEU A 132 -8.98 7.99 -4.23
N LEU A 133 -7.90 7.98 -5.01
CA LEU A 133 -7.18 6.76 -5.38
C LEU A 133 -6.49 6.13 -4.16
N ASN A 134 -5.92 6.94 -3.27
CA ASN A 134 -5.29 6.46 -2.04
C ASN A 134 -6.31 5.73 -1.14
N TYR A 135 -7.52 6.27 -1.00
CA TYR A 135 -8.56 5.66 -0.19
C TYR A 135 -9.14 4.38 -0.82
N TYR A 136 -9.57 4.46 -2.08
CA TYR A 136 -10.29 3.36 -2.74
C TYR A 136 -9.35 2.29 -3.35
N ALA A 137 -8.33 2.69 -4.10
CA ALA A 137 -7.45 1.75 -4.79
C ALA A 137 -6.40 1.15 -3.84
N ALA A 138 -5.57 1.99 -3.23
CA ALA A 138 -4.48 1.54 -2.35
C ALA A 138 -4.99 1.11 -0.96
N GLY A 139 -6.09 1.71 -0.49
CA GLY A 139 -6.72 1.39 0.78
C GLY A 139 -7.66 0.19 0.70
N LEU A 140 -8.85 0.38 0.13
CA LEU A 140 -9.90 -0.65 0.14
C LEU A 140 -9.57 -1.86 -0.75
N SER A 141 -9.19 -1.62 -2.01
CA SER A 141 -8.99 -2.70 -2.99
C SER A 141 -7.86 -3.67 -2.62
N VAL A 142 -6.68 -3.14 -2.24
CA VAL A 142 -5.53 -3.98 -1.86
C VAL A 142 -5.85 -4.85 -0.65
N LEU A 143 -6.55 -4.32 0.36
CA LEU A 143 -6.97 -5.10 1.52
C LEU A 143 -7.95 -6.22 1.17
N CYS A 144 -8.91 -5.96 0.28
CA CYS A 144 -9.82 -6.99 -0.21
C CYS A 144 -9.05 -8.12 -0.91
N ILE A 145 -8.10 -7.77 -1.77
CA ILE A 145 -7.25 -8.74 -2.47
C ILE A 145 -6.41 -9.54 -1.46
N ALA A 146 -5.80 -8.87 -0.47
CA ALA A 146 -5.00 -9.53 0.56
C ALA A 146 -5.82 -10.53 1.40
N ILE A 147 -7.06 -10.20 1.77
CA ILE A 147 -7.95 -11.13 2.47
C ILE A 147 -8.21 -12.37 1.62
N LEU A 148 -8.55 -12.17 0.34
CA LEU A 148 -8.78 -13.27 -0.59
C LEU A 148 -7.54 -14.13 -0.77
N GLU A 149 -6.36 -13.53 -0.89
CA GLU A 149 -5.09 -14.24 -1.01
C GLU A 149 -4.79 -15.10 0.22
N VAL A 150 -4.93 -14.54 1.42
CA VAL A 150 -4.68 -15.29 2.67
C VAL A 150 -5.70 -16.42 2.85
N ILE A 151 -6.97 -16.20 2.50
CA ILE A 151 -7.99 -17.26 2.52
C ILE A 151 -7.65 -18.35 1.51
N CYS A 152 -7.28 -17.97 0.28
CA CYS A 152 -6.86 -18.89 -0.77
C CYS A 152 -5.68 -19.77 -0.33
N VAL A 153 -4.63 -19.18 0.25
CA VAL A 153 -3.43 -19.93 0.67
C VAL A 153 -3.73 -20.78 1.92
N SER A 154 -4.38 -20.21 2.94
CA SER A 154 -4.50 -20.86 4.24
C SER A 154 -5.60 -21.93 4.29
N TYR A 155 -6.72 -21.68 3.60
CA TYR A 155 -7.91 -22.54 3.65
C TYR A 155 -8.11 -23.37 2.39
N PHE A 156 -8.03 -22.78 1.20
CA PHE A 156 -8.26 -23.52 -0.05
C PHE A 156 -7.05 -24.37 -0.46
N TYR A 157 -5.85 -23.79 -0.50
CA TYR A 157 -4.61 -24.53 -0.74
C TYR A 157 -4.21 -25.38 0.48
N GLY A 158 -4.48 -24.84 1.66
CA GLY A 158 -4.33 -25.52 2.95
C GLY A 158 -2.98 -25.21 3.60
N PHE A 159 -3.03 -24.67 4.82
CA PHE A 159 -1.84 -24.28 5.60
C PHE A 159 -0.81 -25.41 5.76
N LYS A 160 -1.24 -26.65 6.00
CA LYS A 160 -0.32 -27.80 6.15
C LYS A 160 0.49 -28.05 4.87
N ARG A 161 -0.15 -27.92 3.70
CA ARG A 161 0.50 -28.09 2.40
C ARG A 161 1.44 -26.93 2.11
N PHE A 162 1.04 -25.70 2.44
CA PHE A 162 1.88 -24.52 2.33
C PHE A 162 3.16 -24.64 3.18
N MET A 163 3.02 -25.02 4.45
CA MET A 163 4.18 -25.24 5.33
C MET A 163 5.06 -26.40 4.87
N TYR A 164 4.46 -27.46 4.32
CA TYR A 164 5.21 -28.57 3.73
C TYR A 164 6.08 -28.09 2.56
N ASN A 165 5.55 -27.24 1.66
CA ASN A 165 6.35 -26.70 0.55
C ASN A 165 7.52 -25.82 1.06
N ILE A 166 7.30 -25.04 2.11
CA ILE A 166 8.36 -24.23 2.74
C ILE A 166 9.46 -25.13 3.33
N GLN A 167 9.09 -26.20 4.02
CA GLN A 167 10.03 -27.09 4.68
C GLN A 167 10.78 -27.99 3.69
N MET A 168 10.08 -28.55 2.71
CA MET A 168 10.62 -29.57 1.81
C MET A 168 11.16 -29.00 0.51
N ASP A 169 10.39 -28.15 -0.18
CA ASP A 169 10.78 -27.64 -1.49
C ASP A 169 11.78 -26.48 -1.36
N MET A 170 11.53 -25.57 -0.41
CA MET A 170 12.44 -24.45 -0.13
C MET A 170 13.56 -24.81 0.86
N LYS A 171 13.50 -26.00 1.47
CA LYS A 171 14.48 -26.50 2.45
C LYS A 171 14.69 -25.57 3.65
N ILE A 172 13.63 -24.87 4.07
CA ILE A 172 13.68 -23.96 5.22
C ILE A 172 13.24 -24.72 6.47
N HIS A 173 14.17 -24.92 7.41
CA HIS A 173 13.84 -25.55 8.69
C HIS A 173 12.99 -24.61 9.56
N VAL A 174 11.84 -25.11 10.03
CA VAL A 174 10.92 -24.35 10.88
C VAL A 174 10.77 -25.08 12.21
N PRO A 175 11.22 -24.49 13.33
CA PRO A 175 11.07 -25.13 14.63
C PRO A 175 9.59 -25.13 15.05
N THR A 176 9.22 -26.06 15.92
CA THR A 176 7.82 -26.35 16.30
C THR A 176 7.07 -25.12 16.84
N PHE A 177 7.74 -24.28 17.62
CA PHE A 177 7.16 -23.03 18.11
C PHE A 177 6.78 -22.07 16.98
N LEU A 178 7.69 -21.86 16.02
CA LEU A 178 7.44 -21.02 14.85
C LEU A 178 6.34 -21.61 13.96
N TYR A 179 6.26 -22.93 13.83
CA TYR A 179 5.15 -23.57 13.12
C TYR A 179 3.79 -23.21 13.72
N GLY A 180 3.67 -23.25 15.06
CA GLY A 180 2.45 -22.83 15.77
C GLY A 180 2.13 -21.34 15.59
N TYR A 181 3.15 -20.47 15.71
CA TYR A 181 3.03 -19.04 15.44
C TYR A 181 2.53 -18.75 14.01
N TRP A 182 3.13 -19.39 13.00
CA TRP A 182 2.71 -19.25 11.61
C TRP A 182 1.31 -19.80 11.38
N GLY A 183 0.93 -20.90 12.04
CA GLY A 183 -0.44 -21.43 11.99
C GLY A 183 -1.47 -20.45 12.54
N ALA A 184 -1.21 -19.88 13.72
CA ALA A 184 -2.10 -18.89 14.32
C ALA A 184 -2.20 -17.61 13.46
N THR A 185 -1.09 -17.13 12.91
CA THR A 185 -1.06 -15.91 12.09
C THR A 185 -1.76 -16.08 10.75
N TRP A 186 -1.41 -17.10 9.97
CA TRP A 186 -1.99 -17.33 8.65
C TRP A 186 -3.46 -17.74 8.71
N CYS A 187 -3.84 -18.61 9.64
CA CYS A 187 -5.21 -19.10 9.69
C CYS A 187 -6.15 -18.13 10.43
N PHE A 188 -5.69 -17.38 11.44
CA PHE A 188 -6.60 -16.62 12.30
C PHE A 188 -6.27 -15.13 12.40
N ILE A 189 -5.07 -14.77 12.88
CA ILE A 189 -4.77 -13.37 13.23
C ILE A 189 -4.80 -12.47 11.99
N THR A 190 -4.13 -12.87 10.90
CA THR A 190 -4.05 -12.06 9.68
C THR A 190 -5.41 -11.91 8.98
N PRO A 191 -6.18 -12.98 8.71
CA PRO A 191 -7.52 -12.84 8.12
C PRO A 191 -8.45 -11.95 8.94
N VAL A 192 -8.48 -12.14 10.28
CA VAL A 192 -9.38 -11.40 11.17
C VAL A 192 -8.99 -9.93 11.24
N SER A 193 -7.70 -9.62 11.41
CA SER A 193 -7.23 -8.22 11.47
C SER A 193 -7.48 -7.47 10.16
N LEU A 194 -7.21 -8.11 9.01
CA LEU A 194 -7.50 -7.53 7.70
C LEU A 194 -9.01 -7.33 7.50
N ALA A 195 -9.83 -8.32 7.87
CA ALA A 195 -11.29 -8.24 7.75
C ALA A 195 -11.88 -7.12 8.63
N LEU A 196 -11.44 -6.99 9.88
CA LEU A 196 -11.89 -5.93 10.79
C LEU A 196 -11.51 -4.54 10.27
N TYR A 197 -10.27 -4.37 9.79
CA TYR A 197 -9.81 -3.10 9.25
C TYR A 197 -10.52 -2.74 7.93
N ASN A 198 -10.70 -3.71 7.03
CA ASN A 198 -11.44 -3.52 5.79
C ASN A 198 -12.92 -3.21 6.06
N PHE A 199 -13.55 -3.93 7.00
CA PHE A 199 -14.92 -3.66 7.43
C PHE A 199 -15.07 -2.24 7.97
N ARG A 200 -14.13 -1.76 8.80
CA ARG A 200 -14.13 -0.37 9.26
C ARG A 200 -14.07 0.62 8.09
N LYS A 201 -13.17 0.42 7.13
CA LYS A 201 -13.08 1.30 5.95
C LYS A 201 -14.32 1.24 5.08
N LEU A 202 -14.88 0.06 4.86
CA LEU A 202 -16.12 -0.16 4.11
C LEU A 202 -17.29 0.54 4.79
N PHE A 203 -17.46 0.35 6.10
CA PHE A 203 -18.49 1.01 6.90
C PHE A 203 -18.36 2.53 6.83
N LEU A 204 -17.16 3.07 7.02
CA LEU A 204 -16.91 4.51 6.88
C LEU A 204 -17.24 5.02 5.48
N ALA A 205 -16.88 4.26 4.43
CA ALA A 205 -17.18 4.63 3.04
C ALA A 205 -18.69 4.60 2.71
N LEU A 206 -19.48 3.78 3.41
CA LEU A 206 -20.93 3.65 3.20
C LEU A 206 -21.75 4.63 4.04
N VAL A 207 -21.36 4.86 5.29
CA VAL A 207 -22.10 5.72 6.25
C VAL A 207 -21.68 7.18 6.13
N TYR A 208 -20.39 7.44 5.92
CA TYR A 208 -19.85 8.79 5.78
C TYR A 208 -19.67 9.09 4.29
N ILE A 209 -20.63 9.81 3.70
CA ILE A 209 -20.43 10.53 2.43
C ILE A 209 -19.19 11.40 2.67
N ILE A 210 -18.05 10.98 2.12
CA ILE A 210 -16.71 11.42 2.53
C ILE A 210 -16.73 12.92 2.86
N SER A 211 -16.71 13.21 4.16
CA SER A 211 -16.30 14.49 4.71
C SER A 211 -14.90 14.18 5.19
N ASN A 212 -13.88 14.52 4.40
CA ASN A 212 -12.50 14.38 4.83
C ASN A 212 -12.33 15.21 6.11
N GLN A 213 -12.27 14.53 7.25
CA GLN A 213 -11.97 15.15 8.54
C GLN A 213 -10.46 15.40 8.71
N GLU A 214 -9.67 15.21 7.65
CA GLU A 214 -8.22 15.48 7.67
C GLU A 214 -7.87 16.96 7.45
N HIS A 215 -8.82 17.81 7.01
CA HIS A 215 -8.56 19.23 6.74
C HIS A 215 -9.53 20.20 7.44
N GLY A 216 -10.30 19.73 8.44
CA GLY A 216 -11.24 20.59 9.19
C GLY A 216 -12.42 21.16 8.38
N VAL A 217 -12.54 20.82 7.08
CA VAL A 217 -13.64 21.22 6.20
C VAL A 217 -14.36 19.97 5.70
N PRO A 218 -15.65 19.78 6.01
CA PRO A 218 -16.44 18.68 5.47
C PRO A 218 -16.76 18.98 4.00
N ILE A 219 -15.78 18.75 3.11
CA ILE A 219 -16.04 18.75 1.68
C ILE A 219 -16.80 17.46 1.41
N SER A 220 -18.12 17.52 1.35
CA SER A 220 -18.94 16.39 0.93
C SER A 220 -18.52 16.02 -0.50
N ILE A 221 -17.81 14.91 -0.67
CA ILE A 221 -17.38 14.48 -2.00
C ILE A 221 -18.63 14.21 -2.86
N PRO A 222 -18.76 14.83 -4.05
CA PRO A 222 -19.89 14.59 -4.94
C PRO A 222 -20.11 13.11 -5.23
N LYS A 223 -21.37 12.67 -5.29
CA LYS A 223 -21.75 11.26 -5.52
C LYS A 223 -21.10 10.66 -6.77
N ASN A 224 -20.94 11.45 -7.83
CA ASN A 224 -20.30 11.00 -9.07
C ASN A 224 -18.81 10.65 -8.87
N ILE A 225 -18.11 11.40 -8.02
CA ILE A 225 -16.70 11.16 -7.70
C ILE A 225 -16.57 9.94 -6.78
N GLN A 226 -17.51 9.75 -5.86
CA GLN A 226 -17.57 8.53 -5.04
C GLN A 226 -17.84 7.29 -5.90
N ALA A 227 -18.75 7.39 -6.87
CA ALA A 227 -19.02 6.30 -7.82
C ALA A 227 -17.75 5.92 -8.59
N LEU A 228 -16.93 6.89 -8.99
CA LEU A 228 -15.62 6.62 -9.60
C LEU A 228 -14.70 5.84 -8.66
N GLY A 229 -14.63 6.19 -7.37
CA GLY A 229 -13.85 5.43 -6.37
C GLY A 229 -14.35 4.00 -6.16
N TRP A 230 -15.66 3.79 -6.13
CA TRP A 230 -16.23 2.43 -6.08
C TRP A 230 -15.93 1.64 -7.34
N LEU A 231 -15.95 2.28 -8.52
CA LEU A 231 -15.58 1.65 -9.79
C LEU A 231 -14.11 1.25 -9.81
N THR A 232 -13.19 2.07 -9.28
CA THR A 232 -11.77 1.70 -9.22
C THR A 232 -11.54 0.49 -8.31
N THR A 233 -12.25 0.42 -7.18
CA THR A 233 -12.20 -0.73 -6.27
C THR A 233 -12.79 -1.99 -6.92
N ALA A 234 -13.93 -1.85 -7.61
CA ALA A 234 -14.56 -2.96 -8.30
C ALA A 234 -13.69 -3.48 -9.43
N ALA A 235 -13.04 -2.60 -10.20
CA ALA A 235 -12.21 -2.99 -11.34
C ALA A 235 -11.07 -3.95 -10.97
N SER A 236 -10.43 -3.76 -9.81
CA SER A 236 -9.36 -4.66 -9.34
C SER A 236 -9.92 -5.94 -8.72
N VAL A 237 -10.90 -5.83 -7.82
CA VAL A 237 -11.40 -6.97 -7.05
C VAL A 237 -12.20 -7.95 -7.92
N ILE A 238 -12.97 -7.45 -8.90
CA ILE A 238 -13.83 -8.29 -9.76
C ILE A 238 -13.03 -9.14 -10.75
N CYS A 239 -11.77 -8.78 -11.03
CA CYS A 239 -10.88 -9.59 -11.87
C CYS A 239 -10.69 -11.01 -11.30
N ILE A 240 -10.69 -11.17 -9.98
CA ILE A 240 -10.52 -12.46 -9.31
C ILE A 240 -11.68 -13.42 -9.62
N PRO A 241 -12.95 -13.11 -9.32
CA PRO A 241 -14.07 -14.00 -9.63
C PRO A 241 -14.29 -14.17 -11.13
N ILE A 242 -14.03 -13.15 -11.96
CA ILE A 242 -14.13 -13.29 -13.42
C ILE A 242 -13.13 -14.33 -13.94
N LEU A 243 -11.87 -14.24 -13.52
CA LEU A 243 -10.85 -15.21 -13.93
C LEU A 243 -11.16 -16.61 -13.41
N ALA A 244 -11.62 -16.73 -12.15
CA ALA A 244 -12.05 -18.00 -11.59
C ALA A 244 -13.19 -18.64 -12.40
N ALA A 245 -14.22 -17.86 -12.75
CA ALA A 245 -15.33 -18.31 -13.59
C ALA A 245 -14.83 -18.74 -14.98
N TYR A 246 -14.01 -17.91 -15.62
CA TYR A 246 -13.43 -18.21 -16.94
C TYR A 246 -12.66 -19.54 -16.95
N VAL A 247 -11.82 -19.79 -15.95
CA VAL A 247 -11.06 -21.04 -15.83
C VAL A 247 -11.99 -22.24 -15.63
N VAL A 248 -13.02 -22.11 -14.79
CA VAL A 248 -14.00 -23.19 -14.55
C VAL A 248 -14.78 -23.51 -15.83
N PHE A 249 -15.26 -22.50 -16.55
CA PHE A 249 -16.01 -22.69 -17.79
C PHE A 249 -15.13 -23.26 -18.92
N SER A 250 -13.87 -22.82 -19.01
CA SER A 250 -12.93 -23.32 -20.02
C SER A 250 -12.59 -24.79 -19.77
N ARG A 251 -12.39 -25.20 -18.50
CA ARG A 251 -12.19 -26.61 -18.12
C ARG A 251 -13.42 -27.49 -18.39
N ARG A 252 -14.64 -26.94 -18.31
CA ARG A 252 -15.88 -27.67 -18.61
C ARG A 252 -16.13 -27.87 -20.12
N LYS A 253 -15.68 -26.93 -20.97
CA LYS A 253 -15.92 -26.98 -22.42
C LYS A 253 -14.88 -27.76 -23.22
N GLY A 254 -13.72 -28.05 -22.63
CA GLY A 254 -12.70 -28.88 -23.26
C GLY A 254 -11.86 -29.53 -22.17
N GLY A 255 -12.13 -30.81 -21.89
CA GLY A 255 -11.20 -31.62 -21.13
C GLY A 255 -9.94 -31.82 -21.94
N VAL A 256 -8.92 -30.98 -21.76
CA VAL A 256 -7.56 -31.25 -22.25
C VAL A 256 -6.53 -30.66 -21.27
N ARG A 257 -5.72 -31.59 -20.76
CA ARG A 257 -4.31 -31.55 -20.34
C ARG A 257 -3.81 -30.31 -19.60
#